data_AF-A0A1C6YYU9-F1
#
_entry.id   AF-A0A1C6YYU9-F1
#
_cell.length_a   1.000
_cell.length_b   1.000
_cell.length_c   1.000
_cell.angle_alpha   90.00
_cell.angle_beta   90.00
_cell.angle_gamma   90.00
#
_symmetry.space_group_name_H-M   'P 1'
#
loop_
_entity.id
_entity.type
_entity.pdbx_description
1 polymer ?
#
loop_
_entity_poly.entity_id
_entity_poly.type
_entity_poly.pdbx_seq_one_letter_code
_entity_poly.pdbx_strand_id
1 'polypeptide(L)' 'MPGKNAEIHQQLLANLKQLEQHQGNTITVEYVSHEQFKVLSSTSKAVIRSGECSPYANVLLYSGVTF' A
#
# COMPACT_ATOMS: atom_id res chain seq x y z
N MET A 1 -9.10 -7.07 4.08
CA MET A 1 -10.07 -7.81 3.25
C MET A 1 -10.38 -6.95 2.02
N PRO A 2 -9.90 -7.33 0.82
CA PRO A 2 -9.97 -6.52 -0.41
C PRO A 2 -11.39 -6.18 -0.92
N GLY A 3 -12.45 -6.72 -0.31
CA GLY A 3 -13.84 -6.48 -0.75
C GLY A 3 -14.49 -5.17 -0.28
N LYS A 4 -13.87 -4.38 0.61
CA LYS A 4 -14.51 -3.17 1.17
C LYS A 4 -14.27 -1.88 0.39
N ASN A 5 -13.29 -1.88 -0.52
CA ASN A 5 -12.94 -0.71 -1.34
C ASN A 5 -12.24 -1.16 -2.63
N ALA A 6 -12.98 -1.88 -3.47
CA ALA A 6 -12.43 -2.57 -4.64
C ALA A 6 -11.88 -1.60 -5.70
N GLU A 7 -12.51 -0.44 -5.88
CA GLU A 7 -12.10 0.54 -6.89
C GLU A 7 -10.73 1.17 -6.56
N ILE A 8 -10.55 1.72 -5.36
CA ILE A 8 -9.27 2.29 -4.94
C ILE A 8 -8.20 1.21 -4.87
N HIS A 9 -8.55 -0.02 -4.47
CA HIS A 9 -7.63 -1.14 -4.49
C HIS A 9 -7.13 -1.47 -5.90
N GLN A 10 -8.03 -1.52 -6.89
CA GLN A 10 -7.65 -1.74 -8.30
C GLN A 10 -6.79 -0.58 -8.84
N GLN A 11 -7.15 0.66 -8.55
CA GLN A 11 -6.37 1.84 -8.95
C GLN A 11 -4.97 1.80 -8.33
N LEU A 12 -4.85 1.45 -7.05
CA LEU A 12 -3.56 1.29 -6.37
C LEU A 12 -2.71 0.20 -7.05
N LEU A 13 -3.29 -0.96 -7.35
CA LEU A 13 -2.57 -2.04 -8.04
C LEU A 13 -2.10 -1.63 -9.45
N ALA A 14 -2.92 -0.89 -10.20
CA ALA A 14 -2.54 -0.36 -11.50
C ALA A 14 -1.35 0.61 -11.40
N ASN A 15 -1.38 1.52 -10.42
CA ASN A 15 -0.29 2.46 -10.17
C ASN A 15 1.00 1.75 -9.75
N LEU A 16 0.91 0.74 -8.88
CA LEU A 16 2.07 -0.08 -8.49
C LEU A 16 2.64 -0.83 -9.70
N LYS A 17 1.79 -1.39 -10.57
CA LYS A 17 2.22 -2.08 -11.80
C LYS A 17 2.99 -1.15 -12.75
N GLN A 18 2.50 0.08 -12.90
CA GLN A 18 3.22 1.10 -13.66
C GLN A 18 4.55 1.42 -12.98
N LEU A 19 4.58 1.57 -11.66
CA LEU A 19 5.79 1.89 -10.92
C LEU A 19 6.88 0.81 -11.07
N GLU A 20 6.51 -0.48 -11.03
CA GLU A 20 7.41 -1.60 -11.32
C GLU A 20 8.12 -1.44 -12.68
N GLN A 21 7.36 -1.10 -13.73
CA GLN A 21 7.90 -0.92 -15.08
C GLN A 21 8.89 0.25 -15.14
N HIS A 22 8.59 1.35 -14.48
CA HIS A 22 9.46 2.53 -14.45
C HIS A 22 10.73 2.30 -13.63
N GLN A 23 10.64 1.54 -12.53
CA GLN A 23 11.78 1.25 -11.66
C GLN A 23 12.62 0.06 -12.13
N GLY A 24 12.10 -0.78 -13.03
CA GLY A 24 12.78 -2.00 -13.47
C GLY A 24 12.89 -3.04 -12.35
N ASN A 25 11.95 -3.06 -11.39
CA ASN A 25 11.91 -3.99 -10.27
C ASN A 25 10.52 -4.64 -10.13
N THR A 26 10.37 -5.49 -9.11
CA THR A 26 9.07 -6.08 -8.74
C THR A 26 8.68 -5.59 -7.35
N ILE A 27 7.44 -5.13 -7.21
CA ILE A 27 6.88 -4.63 -5.96
C ILE A 27 6.00 -5.73 -5.36
N THR A 28 6.44 -6.29 -4.24
CA THR A 28 5.66 -7.31 -3.53
C THR A 28 4.49 -6.65 -2.81
N VAL A 29 3.28 -7.19 -2.99
CA VAL A 29 2.06 -6.72 -2.33
C VAL A 29 1.60 -7.78 -1.33
N GLU A 30 1.59 -7.41 -0.05
CA GLU A 30 1.13 -8.25 1.05
C GLU A 30 -0.14 -7.70 1.69
N TYR A 31 -1.00 -8.61 2.13
CA TYR A 31 -2.24 -8.26 2.82
C TYR A 31 -2.18 -8.72 4.28
N VAL A 32 -2.38 -7.79 5.19
CA VAL A 32 -2.44 -8.05 6.62
C VAL A 32 -3.82 -7.72 7.19
N SER A 33 -4.11 -8.21 8.39
CA SER A 33 -5.32 -7.80 9.11
C SER A 33 -5.23 -6.32 9.52
N HIS A 34 -6.38 -5.69 9.78
CA HIS A 34 -6.41 -4.29 10.22
C HIS A 34 -5.70 -4.08 11.56
N GLU A 35 -5.77 -5.04 12.47
CA GLU A 35 -5.05 -4.99 13.74
C GLU A 35 -3.53 -5.07 13.53
N GLN A 36 -3.06 -6.02 12.71
CA GLN A 36 -1.64 -6.11 12.36
C GLN A 36 -1.15 -4.86 11.63
N PHE A 37 -1.97 -4.29 10.73
CA PHE A 37 -1.64 -3.04 10.05
C PHE A 37 -1.37 -1.90 11.03
N LYS A 38 -2.22 -1.76 12.07
CA LYS A 38 -2.02 -0.76 13.13
C LYS A 38 -0.70 -0.96 13.86
N VAL A 39 -0.38 -2.20 14.24
CA VAL A 39 0.90 -2.55 14.87
C VAL A 39 2.08 -2.18 13.96
N LEU A 40 2.07 -2.60 12.70
CA LEU A 40 3.14 -2.30 11.74
C LEU A 40 3.28 -0.81 11.43
N SER A 41 2.16 -0.08 11.39
CA SER A 41 2.18 1.37 11.14
C SER A 41 2.91 2.16 12.23
N SER A 42 2.90 1.66 13.48
CA SER A 42 3.57 2.30 14.61
C SER A 42 5.10 2.33 14.47
N THR A 43 5.67 1.43 13.67
CA THR A 43 7.12 1.38 13.40
C THR A 43 7.50 2.10 12.10
N SER A 44 6.55 2.74 11.42
CA SER A 44 6.82 3.50 10.20
C SER A 44 7.59 4.78 10.52
N LYS A 45 8.41 5.26 9.57
CA LYS A 45 9.14 6.52 9.72
C LYS A 45 8.20 7.73 9.85
N ALA A 46 7.07 7.69 9.14
CA ALA A 46 6.06 8.73 9.15
C ALA A 46 4.74 8.19 8.60
N VAL A 47 3.64 8.85 8.97
CA VAL A 47 2.30 8.62 8.41
C VAL A 47 1.86 9.88 7.66
N ILE A 48 1.56 9.73 6.37
CA ILE A 48 0.96 10.81 5.56
C ILE A 48 -0.56 10.64 5.62
N ARG A 49 -1.25 11.57 6.30
CA ARG A 49 -2.71 11.56 6.41
C ARG A 49 -3.34 12.31 5.24
N SER A 50 -4.05 11.60 4.37
CA SER A 50 -4.83 12.20 3.28
C SER A 50 -6.24 12.60 3.74
N GLY A 51 -7.00 13.23 2.84
CA GLY A 51 -8.44 13.47 2.99
C GLY A 51 -9.31 12.32 2.49
N GLU A 52 -8.74 11.13 2.26
CA GLU A 52 -9.49 9.97 1.78
C GLU A 52 -10.43 9.46 2.88
N CYS A 53 -11.73 9.34 2.54
CA CYS A 53 -12.80 9.02 3.49
C CYS A 53 -13.38 7.61 3.30
N SER A 54 -12.95 6.88 2.26
CA SER A 54 -13.38 5.51 2.02
C SER A 54 -12.70 4.50 2.98
N PRO A 55 -13.37 3.39 3.30
CA PRO A 55 -12.89 2.47 4.32
C PRO A 55 -11.64 1.73 3.84
N TYR A 56 -10.69 1.51 4.77
CA TYR A 56 -9.46 0.74 4.56
C TYR A 56 -8.53 1.27 3.44
N ALA A 57 -8.59 2.55 3.10
CA ALA A 57 -7.68 3.19 2.15
C ALA A 57 -6.31 3.55 2.79
N ASN A 58 -5.60 2.54 3.31
CA ASN A 58 -4.28 2.72 3.92
C ASN A 58 -3.28 1.76 3.27
N VAL A 59 -2.04 2.22 3.07
CA VAL A 59 -0.93 1.42 2.53
C VAL A 59 0.34 1.67 3.35
N LEU A 60 1.13 0.61 3.59
CA LEU A 60 2.48 0.73 4.12
C LEU A 60 3.46 0.56 2.97
N LEU A 61 4.39 1.51 2.82
CA LEU A 61 5.39 1.50 1.75
C LEU A 61 6.77 1.25 2.36
N TYR A 62 7.49 0.30 1.76
CA TYR A 62 8.86 -0.04 2.15
C TYR A 62 9.83 0.42 1.06
N SER A 63 10.90 1.12 1.45
CA SER A 63 11.94 1.58 0.52
C SER A 63 12.90 0.44 0.20
N GLY A 64 13.16 0.20 -1.09
CA GLY A 64 14.16 -0.75 -1.58
C GLY A 64 14.59 -0.46 -3.01
N VAL A 65 15.73 -0.99 -3.42
CA VAL A 65 16.28 -0.92 -4.79
C VAL A 65 16.81 -2.30 -5.20
N THR A 66 16.88 -2.57 -6.51
CA THR A 66 17.52 -3.77 -7.05
C THR A 66 19.04 -3.60 -7.02
N PHE A 67 19.74 -4.60 -6.46
CA PHE A 67 21.20 -4.70 -6.45
C PHE A 67 21.63 -6.08 -6.92
#